data_AF-A0A1W6ZCE0-F1
#
_entry.id   AF-A0A1W6ZCE0-F1
#
_cell.length_a   1.000
_cell.length_b   1.000
_cell.length_c   1.000
_cell.angle_alpha   90.00
_cell.angle_beta   90.00
_cell.angle_gamma   90.00
#
_symmetry.space_group_name_H-M   'P 1'
#
loop_
_entity.id
_entity.type
_entity.pdbx_description
1 polymer ?
#
loop_
_entity_poly.entity_id
_entity_poly.type
_entity_poly.pdbx_seq_one_letter_code
_entity_poly.pdbx_strand_id
1 'polypeptide(L)'
;MKIRMQALAALGFSILSGAALAQPVQQYNFPSSPGSASPPSTLRITESPAPMAAQPAPAPAPIRDTQESLEEYQRCRTVSDRAAVDSEQMRIGVAACLKELEQRRQMQAR
;
A
#
# COMPACT_ATOMS: atom_id res chain seq x y z
N MET A 1 -26.82 32.11 -6.35
CA MET A 1 -27.88 31.37 -7.06
C MET A 1 -27.67 29.87 -6.83
N LYS A 2 -28.70 29.18 -6.31
CA LYS A 2 -28.79 27.71 -6.11
C LYS A 2 -29.46 27.09 -7.34
N ILE A 3 -29.10 25.85 -7.72
CA ILE A 3 -29.92 24.74 -8.31
C ILE A 3 -28.98 23.50 -8.38
N ARG A 4 -29.07 22.48 -7.49
CA ARG A 4 -29.87 21.21 -7.48
C ARG A 4 -29.42 20.18 -8.55
N MET A 5 -28.79 19.04 -8.22
CA MET A 5 -29.30 17.80 -7.58
C MET A 5 -30.07 16.89 -8.57
N GLN A 6 -29.53 15.71 -8.91
CA GLN A 6 -30.32 14.53 -9.31
C GLN A 6 -29.58 13.23 -8.92
N ALA A 7 -30.32 12.39 -8.20
CA ALA A 7 -29.98 11.04 -7.76
C ALA A 7 -30.48 10.02 -8.80
N LEU A 8 -29.88 8.83 -8.86
CA LEU A 8 -30.56 7.64 -9.36
C LEU A 8 -30.30 6.46 -8.43
N ALA A 9 -31.38 5.76 -8.12
CA ALA A 9 -31.53 4.81 -7.04
C ALA A 9 -31.85 3.39 -7.56
N ALA A 10 -31.57 2.43 -6.68
CA ALA A 10 -32.37 1.24 -6.37
C ALA A 10 -32.29 -0.02 -7.25
N LEU A 11 -32.60 -1.13 -6.53
CA LEU A 11 -32.94 -2.51 -6.92
C LEU A 11 -31.77 -3.50 -6.76
N GLY A 12 -31.88 -4.61 -6.00
CA GLY A 12 -33.05 -5.20 -5.37
C GLY A 12 -32.65 -6.38 -4.46
N PHE A 13 -33.53 -6.63 -3.49
CA PHE A 13 -33.46 -7.64 -2.44
C PHE A 13 -34.09 -8.94 -2.96
N SER A 14 -33.56 -10.13 -2.67
CA SER A 14 -34.30 -11.40 -2.69
C SER A 14 -33.60 -12.47 -1.86
N ILE A 15 -34.36 -13.03 -0.93
CA ILE A 15 -34.03 -14.09 0.04
C ILE A 15 -34.71 -15.40 -0.41
N LEU A 16 -34.44 -16.51 0.31
CA LEU A 16 -35.12 -17.83 0.29
C LEU A 16 -34.54 -18.84 -0.73
N SER A 17 -34.20 -20.10 -0.39
CA SER A 17 -34.95 -21.04 0.44
C SER A 17 -34.07 -22.18 0.99
N GLY A 18 -34.46 -22.72 2.14
CA GLY A 18 -33.83 -23.86 2.80
C GLY A 18 -34.21 -25.22 2.19
N ALA A 19 -33.26 -26.16 2.22
CA ALA A 19 -33.47 -27.57 1.93
C ALA A 19 -33.16 -28.40 3.18
N ALA A 20 -34.10 -29.23 3.61
CA ALA A 20 -33.98 -30.15 4.73
C ALA A 20 -33.00 -31.29 4.40
N LEU A 21 -32.13 -31.65 5.36
CA LEU A 21 -31.21 -32.79 5.24
C LEU A 21 -31.62 -33.91 6.20
N ALA A 22 -31.82 -35.11 5.64
CA ALA A 22 -32.03 -36.36 6.35
C ALA A 22 -30.81 -36.69 7.24
N GLN A 23 -31.08 -37.16 8.46
CA GLN A 23 -30.05 -37.52 9.45
C GLN A 23 -29.59 -38.98 9.23
N PRO A 24 -28.30 -39.27 9.03
CA PRO A 24 -27.79 -40.63 8.96
C PRO A 24 -27.73 -41.28 10.35
N VAL A 25 -28.17 -42.54 10.46
CA VAL A 25 -27.99 -43.38 11.66
C VAL A 25 -26.50 -43.63 11.87
N GLN A 26 -25.95 -43.16 12.98
CA GLN A 26 -24.54 -43.34 13.36
C GLN A 26 -24.34 -44.68 14.06
N GLN A 27 -23.59 -45.59 13.44
CA GLN A 27 -23.16 -46.85 14.04
C GLN A 27 -21.93 -46.60 14.93
N TYR A 28 -22.10 -46.76 16.25
CA TYR A 28 -21.02 -46.57 17.23
C TYR A 28 -20.11 -47.80 17.32
N ASN A 29 -18.80 -47.61 17.21
CA ASN A 29 -17.77 -48.62 17.45
C ASN A 29 -16.93 -48.19 18.66
N PHE A 30 -16.83 -49.05 19.68
CA PHE A 30 -16.07 -48.79 20.91
C PHE A 30 -14.81 -49.66 20.96
N PRO A 31 -13.64 -49.09 21.27
CA PRO A 31 -12.39 -49.84 21.34
C PRO A 31 -12.39 -50.80 22.55
N SER A 32 -12.02 -52.07 22.32
CA SER A 32 -12.13 -53.17 23.27
C SER A 32 -10.86 -53.46 24.09
N SER A 33 -9.89 -52.53 24.13
CA SER A 33 -8.64 -52.69 24.89
C SER A 33 -8.45 -51.58 25.94
N PRO A 34 -8.02 -51.91 27.18
CA PRO A 34 -7.74 -50.92 28.22
C PRO A 34 -6.48 -50.12 27.88
N GLY A 35 -6.68 -48.88 27.42
CA GLY A 35 -5.63 -47.90 27.15
C GLY A 35 -6.26 -46.64 26.55
N SER A 36 -5.71 -45.46 26.85
CA SER A 36 -6.24 -44.18 26.38
C SER A 36 -6.36 -44.16 24.86
N ALA A 37 -7.58 -44.32 24.34
CA ALA A 37 -7.95 -44.07 22.95
C ALA A 37 -8.04 -42.55 22.68
N SER A 38 -7.10 -41.78 23.23
CA SER A 38 -7.02 -40.36 22.96
C SER A 38 -6.38 -40.19 21.57
N PRO A 39 -7.06 -39.53 20.62
CA PRO A 39 -6.45 -39.26 19.32
C PRO A 39 -5.15 -38.46 19.52
N PRO A 40 -4.14 -38.64 18.65
CA PRO A 40 -2.91 -37.85 18.73
C PRO A 40 -3.28 -36.37 18.64
N SER A 41 -2.89 -35.60 19.67
CA SER A 41 -3.13 -34.14 19.74
C SER A 41 -2.28 -33.42 18.69
N THR A 42 -2.73 -33.46 17.44
CA THR A 42 -2.11 -32.71 16.35
C THR A 42 -2.81 -31.35 16.27
N LEU A 43 -2.17 -30.32 16.82
CA LEU A 43 -2.63 -28.95 16.67
C LEU A 43 -2.50 -28.52 15.19
N ARG A 44 -3.62 -28.25 14.51
CA ARG A 44 -3.60 -27.60 13.19
C ARG A 44 -3.94 -26.13 13.35
N ILE A 45 -2.94 -25.28 13.15
CA ILE A 45 -3.10 -23.83 13.14
C ILE A 45 -3.50 -23.42 11.72
N THR A 46 -4.74 -23.00 11.53
CA THR A 46 -5.15 -22.23 10.35
C THR A 46 -5.01 -20.76 10.68
N GLU A 47 -4.00 -20.12 10.11
CA GLU A 47 -3.89 -18.66 10.13
C GLU A 47 -5.05 -18.09 9.32
N SER A 48 -6.05 -17.55 10.01
CA SER A 48 -7.02 -16.66 9.39
C SER A 48 -6.37 -15.29 9.37
N PRO A 49 -6.12 -14.67 8.20
CA PRO A 49 -5.71 -13.28 8.17
C PRO A 49 -6.83 -12.52 8.88
N ALA A 50 -6.52 -11.97 10.06
CA ALA A 50 -7.45 -11.12 10.75
C ALA A 50 -7.94 -10.06 9.75
N PRO A 51 -9.23 -9.69 9.74
CA PRO A 51 -9.61 -8.40 9.24
C PRO A 51 -9.10 -7.40 10.28
N MET A 52 -7.77 -7.22 10.35
CA MET A 52 -7.26 -5.88 10.49
C MET A 52 -8.06 -5.11 9.44
N ALA A 53 -8.78 -4.09 9.88
CA ALA A 53 -9.02 -2.95 9.03
C ALA A 53 -7.63 -2.55 8.52
N ALA A 54 -7.21 -3.20 7.44
CA ALA A 54 -5.98 -2.96 6.74
C ALA A 54 -6.25 -1.64 6.07
N GLN A 55 -6.10 -0.56 6.84
CA GLN A 55 -5.60 0.67 6.30
C GLN A 55 -4.36 0.22 5.55
N PRO A 56 -4.37 0.22 4.20
CA PRO A 56 -3.18 -0.11 3.45
C PRO A 56 -2.11 0.83 4.02
N ALA A 57 -0.97 0.28 4.46
CA ALA A 57 0.17 1.12 4.75
C ALA A 57 0.33 2.04 3.54
N PRO A 58 0.27 3.38 3.70
CA PRO A 58 0.26 4.27 2.55
C PRO A 58 1.48 3.92 1.72
N ALA A 59 1.26 3.52 0.47
CA ALA A 59 2.35 3.31 -0.47
C ALA A 59 3.26 4.54 -0.38
N PRO A 60 4.60 4.36 -0.31
CA PRO A 60 5.51 5.50 -0.19
C PRO A 60 5.12 6.51 -1.26
N ALA A 61 4.83 7.74 -0.81
CA ALA A 61 4.34 8.77 -1.71
C ALA A 61 5.32 8.86 -2.89
N PRO A 62 4.83 8.86 -4.14
CA PRO A 62 5.71 8.97 -5.29
C PRO A 62 6.59 10.20 -5.09
N ILE A 63 7.90 10.00 -5.07
CA ILE A 63 8.88 11.08 -4.94
C ILE A 63 8.71 11.94 -6.19
N ARG A 64 8.01 13.06 -6.05
CA ARG A 64 7.84 14.06 -7.10
C ARG A 64 8.63 15.28 -6.67
N ASP A 65 9.39 15.84 -7.61
CA ASP A 65 9.96 17.17 -7.40
C ASP A 65 8.84 18.15 -7.08
N THR A 66 9.05 18.93 -6.02
CA THR A 66 8.18 20.07 -5.73
C THR A 66 8.41 21.15 -6.78
N GLN A 67 7.44 22.04 -6.95
CA GLN A 67 7.59 23.17 -7.87
C GLN A 67 8.83 24.03 -7.55
N GLU A 68 9.11 24.25 -6.26
CA GLU A 68 10.34 24.95 -5.82
C GLU A 68 11.62 24.19 -6.21
N SER A 69 11.64 22.85 -6.14
CA SER A 69 12.80 22.05 -6.57
C SER A 69 13.08 22.25 -8.06
N LEU A 70 12.04 22.29 -8.88
CA LEU A 70 12.15 22.51 -10.32
C LEU A 70 12.63 23.92 -10.66
N GLU A 71 12.14 24.93 -9.95
CA GLU A 71 12.57 26.33 -10.13
C GLU A 71 14.05 26.51 -9.79
N GLU A 72 14.52 25.91 -8.69
CA GLU A 72 15.94 25.97 -8.33
C GLU A 72 16.83 25.22 -9.33
N TYR A 73 16.37 24.07 -9.84
CA TYR A 73 17.06 23.38 -10.92
C TYR A 73 17.17 24.24 -12.19
N GLN A 74 16.08 24.91 -12.59
CA GLN A 74 16.09 25.83 -13.73
C GLN A 74 17.07 26.97 -13.52
N ARG A 75 17.11 27.54 -12.31
CA ARG A 75 18.06 28.59 -11.95
C ARG A 75 19.52 28.11 -12.08
N CYS A 76 19.86 26.96 -11.51
CA CYS A 76 21.19 26.34 -11.66
C CYS A 76 21.56 26.13 -13.12
N ARG A 77 20.60 25.68 -13.93
CA ARG A 77 20.79 25.47 -15.37
C ARG A 77 21.05 26.79 -16.10
N THR A 78 20.26 27.83 -15.87
CA THR A 78 20.46 29.13 -16.54
C THR A 78 21.80 29.76 -16.20
N VAL A 79 22.27 29.65 -14.95
CA VAL A 79 23.59 30.17 -14.55
C VAL A 79 24.71 29.40 -15.25
N SER A 80 24.61 28.06 -15.26
CA SER A 80 25.62 27.20 -15.86
C SER A 80 25.67 27.35 -17.39
N ASP A 81 24.51 27.47 -18.03
CA ASP A 81 24.37 27.66 -19.48
C ASP A 81 25.02 28.97 -19.94
N ARG A 82 24.88 30.05 -19.17
CA ARG A 82 25.54 31.34 -19.47
C ARG A 82 27.05 31.32 -19.28
N ALA A 83 27.56 30.45 -18.41
CA ALA A 83 28.97 30.35 -18.09
C ALA A 83 29.72 29.33 -18.94
N ALA A 84 29.00 28.36 -19.52
CA ALA A 84 29.57 27.25 -20.25
C ALA A 84 29.81 27.57 -21.72
N VAL A 85 30.93 27.07 -22.25
CA VAL A 85 31.26 27.16 -23.68
C VAL A 85 30.72 25.96 -24.46
N ASP A 86 30.51 24.84 -23.78
CA ASP A 86 30.01 23.59 -24.35
C ASP A 86 29.04 22.86 -23.40
N SER A 87 28.43 21.79 -23.90
CA SER A 87 27.43 21.03 -23.15
C SER A 87 28.01 20.23 -21.97
N GLU A 88 29.30 19.88 -22.01
CA GLU A 88 29.97 19.18 -20.92
C GLU A 88 30.20 20.13 -19.75
N GLN A 89 30.72 21.33 -20.01
CA GLN A 89 30.89 22.40 -19.03
C GLN A 89 29.56 22.80 -18.39
N MET A 90 28.48 22.88 -19.16
CA MET A 90 27.13 23.15 -18.62
C MET A 90 26.72 22.07 -17.63
N ARG A 91 26.90 20.78 -17.95
CA ARG A 91 26.52 19.67 -17.07
C ARG A 91 27.36 19.64 -15.80
N ILE A 92 28.65 19.93 -15.91
CA ILE A 92 29.55 20.05 -14.76
C ILE A 92 29.10 21.20 -13.85
N GLY A 93 28.79 22.37 -14.41
CA GLY A 93 28.29 23.52 -13.66
C GLY A 93 26.99 23.24 -12.92
N VAL A 94 26.03 22.59 -13.58
CA VAL A 94 24.75 22.20 -12.96
C VAL A 94 24.98 21.20 -11.82
N ALA A 95 25.83 20.20 -12.02
CA ALA A 95 26.16 19.22 -10.98
C ALA A 95 26.81 19.87 -9.75
N ALA A 96 27.69 20.86 -9.95
CA ALA A 96 28.29 21.62 -8.86
C ALA A 96 27.24 22.43 -8.09
N CYS A 97 26.37 23.17 -8.80
CA CYS A 97 25.30 23.97 -8.20
C CYS A 97 24.36 23.12 -7.32
N LEU A 98 23.94 21.96 -7.83
CA LEU A 98 23.06 21.06 -7.09
C LEU A 98 23.74 20.43 -5.87
N LYS A 99 25.04 20.13 -5.96
CA LYS A 99 25.81 19.59 -4.83
C LYS A 99 25.90 20.59 -3.67
N GLU A 100 26.14 21.86 -3.97
CA GLU A 100 26.17 22.92 -2.95
C GLU A 100 24.80 23.12 -2.28
N LEU A 101 23.73 23.07 -3.08
CA LEU A 101 22.36 23.15 -2.57
C LEU A 101 22.06 22.02 -1.59
N GLU A 102 22.46 20.80 -1.94
CA GLU A 102 22.29 19.62 -1.09
C GLU A 102 23.07 19.75 0.22
N GLN A 103 24.31 20.24 0.18
CA GLN A 103 25.10 20.52 1.39
C GLN A 103 24.39 21.53 2.30
N ARG A 104 23.79 22.60 1.74
CA ARG A 104 23.02 23.57 2.52
C ARG A 104 21.80 22.94 3.19
N ARG A 105 21.07 22.08 2.48
CA ARG A 105 19.91 21.36 3.04
C ARG A 105 20.31 20.46 4.18
N GLN A 106 21.42 19.72 4.05
CA GLN A 106 21.93 18.85 5.11
C GLN A 106 22.37 19.63 6.36
N MET A 107 22.91 20.84 6.20
CA MET A 107 23.24 21.72 7.33
C MET A 107 22.01 22.29 8.03
N GLN A 108 20.91 22.52 7.30
CA GLN A 108 19.65 23.05 7.85
C GLN A 108 18.77 21.97 8.49
N ALA A 109 18.98 20.71 8.15
CA ALA A 109 18.25 19.56 8.71
C ALA A 109 18.87 19.02 10.02
N ARG A 110 19.91 19.67 10.54
CA ARG A 110 20.57 19.38 11.82
C ARG A 110 20.14 20.39 12.88
#